data_AF-A0A6M1L7N2-F1
#
_entry.id   AF-A0A6M1L7N2-F1
#
_cell.length_a   1.000
_cell.length_b   1.000
_cell.length_c   1.000
_cell.angle_alpha   90.00
_cell.angle_beta   90.00
_cell.angle_gamma   90.00
#
_symmetry.space_group_name_H-M   'P 1'
#
loop_
_entity.id
_entity.type
_entity.pdbx_description
1 polymer ?
#
loop_
_entity_poly.entity_id
_entity_poly.type
_entity_poly.pdbx_seq_one_letter_code
_entity_poly.pdbx_strand_id
1 'polypeptide(L)'
;MDGVEVVRLEVGGLNSIAHLLPKTRGRCGVYELTFADGQRYVGQAVDVVTRFCAHRRTWSDIVEIAFQRVNRSQLDEAERDQIRRREAAGVQLRNVVHTAGRLGASELDVLLPPAEQRRWLIDHKPQIVRLGSRPHDPVLHHRGRYRFTRLTADPRFTDELARLVGTYLRATIPVPELTELSYWTISALPATNAATYPRLLTVSVHALETLYVYHDRHTPQDLRLCMNIDRAAARSHLRTRLGLAWMNTVEARYRIRPGVLGLHFTSIRSGHDALTHPGIINAARRLNLDLMRKGPALNWKTHCPDLVERVLSI
;
A
#
# COMPACT_ATOMS: atom_id res chain seq x y z
N MET A 1 19.38 0.55 31.61
CA MET A 1 18.43 1.68 31.70
C MET A 1 19.15 2.88 31.15
N ASP A 2 19.14 3.06 29.83
CA ASP A 2 19.66 4.27 29.19
C ASP A 2 18.47 5.17 28.95
N GLY A 3 18.37 6.24 29.74
CA GLY A 3 17.28 7.21 29.64
C GLY A 3 17.32 7.89 28.29
N VAL A 4 16.48 7.47 27.35
CA VAL A 4 16.38 8.12 26.05
C VAL A 4 15.76 9.50 26.25
N GLU A 5 16.57 10.54 26.08
CA GLU A 5 16.16 11.93 26.27
C GLU A 5 15.08 12.31 25.26
N VAL A 6 13.91 12.71 25.76
CA VAL A 6 12.82 13.26 24.96
C VAL A 6 12.89 14.78 25.05
N VAL A 7 13.12 15.43 23.92
CA VAL A 7 13.15 16.89 23.82
C VAL A 7 11.75 17.39 23.52
N ARG A 8 11.20 18.29 24.34
CA ARG A 8 9.93 18.98 24.08
C ARG A 8 10.18 20.41 23.66
N LEU A 9 9.53 20.84 22.58
CA LEU A 9 9.71 22.16 21.98
C LEU A 9 8.34 22.77 21.70
N GLU A 10 8.15 24.01 22.16
CA GLU A 10 7.06 24.84 21.70
C GLU A 10 7.35 25.33 20.29
N VAL A 11 6.38 25.15 19.40
CA VAL A 11 6.55 25.37 17.95
C VAL A 11 5.39 26.13 17.33
N GLY A 12 4.50 26.68 18.16
CA GLY A 12 3.41 27.55 17.73
C GLY A 12 3.92 28.67 16.84
N GLY A 13 3.30 28.85 15.67
CA GLY A 13 3.70 29.87 14.69
C GLY A 13 4.99 29.57 13.90
N LEU A 14 5.75 28.52 14.23
CA LEU A 14 6.96 28.18 13.50
C LEU A 14 6.67 27.40 12.21
N ASN A 15 7.25 27.88 11.11
CA ASN A 15 7.25 27.18 9.82
C ASN A 15 8.35 26.11 9.71
N SER A 16 9.38 26.19 10.56
CA SER A 16 10.50 25.26 10.61
C SER A 16 11.10 25.21 12.01
N ILE A 17 11.60 24.03 12.40
CA ILE A 17 12.28 23.77 13.68
C ILE A 17 13.77 23.47 13.49
N ALA A 18 14.33 23.83 12.32
CA ALA A 18 15.73 23.53 11.97
C ALA A 18 16.74 24.09 12.97
N HIS A 19 16.46 25.27 13.52
CA HIS A 19 17.30 25.96 14.51
C HIS A 19 17.22 25.31 15.89
N LEU A 20 16.09 24.69 16.24
CA LEU A 20 15.88 23.96 17.50
C LEU A 20 16.47 22.56 17.47
N LEU A 21 16.52 21.94 16.29
CA LEU A 21 17.06 20.59 16.06
C LEU A 21 18.18 20.62 15.00
N PRO A 22 19.41 21.03 15.38
CA PRO A 22 20.54 21.08 14.46
C PRO A 22 20.87 19.69 13.89
N LYS A 23 21.25 19.64 12.61
CA LYS A 23 21.61 18.39 11.92
C LYS A 23 22.77 17.65 12.60
N THR A 24 23.71 18.38 13.18
CA THR A 24 24.89 17.86 13.90
C THR A 24 24.52 17.02 15.12
N ARG A 25 23.36 17.25 15.73
CA ARG A 25 22.86 16.47 16.87
C ARG A 25 21.96 15.30 16.46
N GLY A 26 21.83 15.03 15.16
CA GLY A 26 20.94 13.98 14.64
C GLY A 26 19.46 14.37 14.65
N ARG A 27 18.76 13.92 13.59
CA ARG A 27 17.34 14.22 13.32
C ARG A 27 16.49 12.98 13.06
N CYS A 28 17.08 11.80 13.18
CA CYS A 28 16.39 10.53 13.03
C CYS A 28 15.75 10.15 14.37
N GLY A 29 14.47 9.83 14.36
CA GLY A 29 13.75 9.48 15.58
C GLY A 29 12.24 9.42 15.44
N VAL A 30 11.59 9.30 16.60
CA VAL A 30 10.13 9.35 16.74
C VAL A 30 9.73 10.69 17.35
N TYR A 31 8.58 11.21 16.94
CA TYR A 31 8.04 12.48 17.43
C TYR A 31 6.56 12.37 17.77
N GLU A 32 6.13 13.24 18.67
CA GLU A 32 4.74 13.50 19.00
C GLU A 32 4.44 14.97 18.77
N LEU A 33 3.43 15.27 17.97
CA LEU A 33 2.89 16.62 17.83
C LEU A 33 1.71 16.79 18.79
N THR A 34 1.63 17.93 19.46
CA THR A 34 0.43 18.37 20.19
C THR A 34 -0.22 19.50 19.41
N PHE A 35 -1.55 19.43 19.26
CA PHE A 35 -2.35 20.45 18.58
C PHE A 35 -3.08 21.35 19.59
N ALA A 36 -3.55 22.51 19.13
CA ALA A 36 -4.24 23.49 19.97
C ALA A 36 -5.51 22.95 20.65
N ASP A 37 -6.17 21.95 20.03
CA ASP A 37 -7.34 21.25 20.57
C ASP A 37 -7.00 20.14 21.58
N GLY A 38 -5.71 19.98 21.93
CA GLY A 38 -5.22 18.95 22.86
C GLY A 38 -5.06 17.56 22.24
N GLN A 39 -5.43 17.37 20.97
CA GLN A 39 -5.16 16.12 20.27
C GLN A 39 -3.65 15.96 20.04
N ARG A 40 -3.21 14.71 19.81
CA ARG A 40 -1.79 14.43 19.53
C ARG A 40 -1.58 13.57 18.29
N TYR A 41 -0.41 13.64 17.66
CA TYR A 41 -0.02 12.78 16.54
C TYR A 41 1.34 12.18 16.82
N VAL A 42 1.48 10.86 16.75
CA VAL A 42 2.78 10.18 16.87
C VAL A 42 3.24 9.73 15.48
N GLY A 43 4.52 9.96 15.16
CA GLY A 43 5.13 9.47 13.93
C GLY A 43 6.65 9.27 14.05
N GLN A 44 7.25 8.71 13.01
CA GLN A 44 8.71 8.58 12.86
C GLN A 44 9.27 9.39 11.69
N ALA A 45 10.56 9.72 11.74
CA ALA A 45 11.26 10.41 10.66
C ALA A 45 12.76 10.10 10.66
N VAL A 46 13.35 10.00 9.46
CA VAL A 46 14.81 10.03 9.28
C VAL A 46 15.35 11.46 9.45
N ASP A 47 14.57 12.46 9.02
CA ASP A 47 14.79 13.87 9.32
C ASP A 47 13.49 14.50 9.84
N VAL A 48 13.41 14.70 11.16
CA VAL A 48 12.24 15.28 11.84
C VAL A 48 11.95 16.73 11.43
N VAL A 49 12.96 17.50 11.01
CA VAL A 49 12.76 18.89 10.59
C VAL A 49 12.01 18.94 9.27
N THR A 50 12.46 18.15 8.30
CA THR A 50 11.76 18.00 7.01
C THR A 50 10.33 17.53 7.23
N ARG A 51 10.13 16.57 8.16
CA ARG A 51 8.81 16.04 8.46
C ARG A 51 7.91 17.05 9.16
N PHE A 52 8.43 17.83 10.10
CA PHE A 52 7.70 18.91 10.75
C PHE A 52 7.22 19.95 9.72
N CYS A 53 8.10 20.39 8.82
CA CYS A 53 7.72 21.35 7.77
C CYS A 53 6.60 20.80 6.88
N ALA A 54 6.60 19.49 6.58
CA ALA A 54 5.53 18.86 5.82
C ALA A 54 4.19 18.87 6.58
N HIS A 55 4.19 18.51 7.87
CA HIS A 55 3.00 18.57 8.72
C HIS A 55 2.46 19.99 8.86
N ARG A 56 3.33 20.99 9.03
CA ARG A 56 2.94 22.40 9.16
C ARG A 56 2.20 22.95 7.94
N ARG A 57 2.47 22.42 6.74
CA ARG A 57 1.71 22.77 5.52
C ARG A 57 0.28 22.24 5.55
N THR A 58 0.03 21.17 6.30
CA THR A 58 -1.29 20.53 6.43
C THR A 58 -2.05 21.04 7.65
N TRP A 59 -1.34 21.26 8.76
CA TRP A 59 -1.89 21.60 10.06
C TRP A 59 -1.23 22.88 10.58
N SER A 60 -1.99 23.97 10.59
CA SER A 60 -1.56 25.26 11.14
C SER A 60 -1.60 25.29 12.67
N ASP A 61 -2.30 24.36 13.30
CA ASP A 61 -2.63 24.34 14.74
C ASP A 61 -1.67 23.51 15.61
N ILE A 62 -0.50 23.09 15.10
CA ILE A 62 0.52 22.41 15.91
C ILE A 62 1.15 23.42 16.88
N VAL A 63 1.13 23.11 18.18
CA VAL A 63 1.65 23.98 19.25
C VAL A 63 2.93 23.44 19.90
N GLU A 64 3.10 22.13 19.97
CA GLU A 64 4.28 21.48 20.58
C GLU A 64 4.75 20.30 19.71
N ILE A 65 6.06 20.04 19.74
CA ILE A 65 6.64 18.76 19.31
C ILE A 65 7.50 18.16 20.44
N ALA A 66 7.23 16.91 20.80
CA ALA A 66 8.14 16.08 21.56
C ALA A 66 8.93 15.19 20.59
N PHE A 67 10.25 15.13 20.70
CA PHE A 67 11.11 14.37 19.80
C PHE A 67 12.09 13.49 20.58
N GLN A 68 12.13 12.23 20.20
CA GLN A 68 13.03 11.23 20.75
C GLN A 68 13.91 10.69 19.63
N ARG A 69 15.23 10.79 19.79
CA ARG A 69 16.18 10.26 18.81
C ARG A 69 16.20 8.74 18.88
N VAL A 70 16.13 8.11 17.71
CA VAL A 70 16.11 6.65 17.58
C VAL A 70 16.88 6.29 16.33
N ASN A 71 17.68 5.22 16.42
CA ASN A 71 18.39 4.68 15.26
C ASN A 71 17.40 4.24 14.18
N ARG A 72 17.78 4.41 12.91
CA ARG A 72 16.90 4.08 11.77
C ARG A 72 16.34 2.66 11.82
N SER A 73 17.12 1.68 12.26
CA SER A 73 16.72 0.28 12.39
C SER A 73 15.68 0.02 13.48
N GLN A 74 15.51 0.94 14.43
CA GLN A 74 14.65 0.82 15.60
C GLN A 74 13.39 1.71 15.51
N LEU A 75 13.25 2.50 14.43
CA LEU A 75 12.14 3.45 14.28
C LEU A 75 10.78 2.77 14.39
N ASP A 76 10.57 1.69 13.64
CA ASP A 76 9.27 1.00 13.61
C ASP A 76 8.88 0.46 14.98
N GLU A 77 9.83 -0.07 15.76
CA GLU A 77 9.59 -0.56 17.12
C GLU A 77 9.28 0.59 18.08
N ALA A 78 10.09 1.66 18.04
CA ALA A 78 9.90 2.83 18.90
C ALA A 78 8.59 3.57 18.63
N GLU A 79 8.15 3.68 17.37
CA GLU A 79 6.88 4.30 17.00
C GLU A 79 5.69 3.47 17.54
N ARG A 80 5.74 2.14 17.37
CA ARG A 80 4.73 1.23 17.91
C ARG A 80 4.64 1.32 19.44
N ASP A 81 5.77 1.42 20.12
CA ASP A 81 5.81 1.58 21.58
C ASP A 81 5.20 2.90 22.04
N GLN A 82 5.54 4.00 21.36
CA GLN A 82 4.96 5.32 21.63
C GLN A 82 3.44 5.31 21.46
N ILE A 83 2.93 4.77 20.34
CA ILE A 83 1.49 4.67 20.09
C ILE A 83 0.81 3.86 21.19
N ARG A 84 1.32 2.66 21.51
CA ARG A 84 0.75 1.79 22.55
C ARG A 84 0.68 2.48 23.92
N ARG A 85 1.75 3.19 24.31
CA ARG A 85 1.79 3.93 25.59
C ARG A 85 0.74 5.05 25.65
N ARG A 86 0.52 5.74 24.54
CA ARG A 86 -0.46 6.84 24.46
C ARG A 86 -1.89 6.36 24.41
N GLU A 87 -2.16 5.28 23.69
CA GLU A 87 -3.45 4.59 23.70
C GLU A 87 -3.79 4.09 25.12
N ALA A 88 -2.83 3.43 25.80
CA ALA A 88 -3.01 2.98 27.18
C ALA A 88 -3.25 4.14 28.16
N ALA A 89 -2.71 5.33 27.88
CA ALA A 89 -2.92 6.54 28.65
C ALA A 89 -4.22 7.31 28.27
N GLY A 90 -5.06 6.76 27.39
CA GLY A 90 -6.32 7.38 26.96
C GLY A 90 -6.15 8.67 26.15
N VAL A 91 -4.97 8.93 25.60
CA VAL A 91 -4.70 10.12 24.80
C VAL A 91 -5.41 9.99 23.45
N GLN A 92 -6.24 10.98 23.10
CA GLN A 92 -6.82 11.05 21.75
C GLN A 92 -5.74 11.37 20.73
N LEU A 93 -5.27 10.34 20.05
CA LEU A 93 -4.33 10.54 18.96
C LEU A 93 -5.07 10.76 17.64
N ARG A 94 -4.72 11.81 16.88
CA ARG A 94 -5.15 12.01 15.47
C ARG A 94 -4.75 10.85 14.57
N ASN A 95 -3.74 10.04 14.93
CA ASN A 95 -3.41 8.82 14.20
C ASN A 95 -4.32 7.61 14.56
N VAL A 96 -5.07 7.66 15.68
CA VAL A 96 -5.99 6.60 16.16
C VAL A 96 -7.47 6.96 15.97
N VAL A 97 -7.88 8.20 16.27
CA VAL A 97 -9.25 8.71 16.00
C VAL A 97 -9.56 8.73 14.50
N HIS A 98 -8.53 8.71 13.65
CA HIS A 98 -8.63 8.55 12.20
C HIS A 98 -8.23 7.19 11.65
N THR A 99 -7.98 6.17 12.49
CA THR A 99 -7.57 4.87 11.96
C THR A 99 -7.83 3.69 12.89
N ALA A 100 -8.64 2.74 12.43
CA ALA A 100 -8.33 1.33 12.61
C ALA A 100 -7.00 1.03 11.90
N GLY A 101 -5.88 1.29 12.57
CA GLY A 101 -4.52 0.80 12.31
C GLY A 101 -3.65 1.54 11.28
N ARG A 102 -2.41 1.90 11.67
CA ARG A 102 -1.22 1.97 10.79
C ARG A 102 -1.15 3.03 9.68
N LEU A 103 -1.47 4.29 9.94
CA LEU A 103 -1.11 5.38 9.02
C LEU A 103 0.08 6.18 9.58
N GLY A 104 1.29 5.60 9.54
CA GLY A 104 2.54 6.33 9.74
C GLY A 104 2.93 7.13 8.50
N ALA A 105 3.72 8.19 8.66
CA ALA A 105 4.20 9.10 7.61
C ALA A 105 4.65 8.41 6.30
N SER A 106 4.08 8.78 5.14
CA SER A 106 4.44 8.17 3.83
C SER A 106 4.73 9.20 2.74
N GLU A 107 5.61 8.89 1.78
CA GLU A 107 5.78 9.69 0.54
C GLU A 107 4.49 9.74 -0.29
N LEU A 108 3.61 8.75 -0.11
CA LEU A 108 2.28 8.74 -0.69
C LEU A 108 1.46 9.97 -0.27
N ASP A 109 1.72 10.52 0.92
CA ASP A 109 1.00 11.70 1.44
C ASP A 109 1.21 12.95 0.56
N VAL A 110 2.30 13.00 -0.24
CA VAL A 110 2.58 14.11 -1.19
C VAL A 110 1.68 14.02 -2.42
N LEU A 111 1.44 12.80 -2.91
CA LEU A 111 0.66 12.55 -4.12
C LEU A 111 -0.83 12.38 -3.80
N LEU A 112 -1.15 11.81 -2.65
CA LEU A 112 -2.50 11.58 -2.17
C LEU A 112 -2.56 11.92 -0.67
N PRO A 113 -3.01 13.12 -0.29
CA PRO A 113 -3.07 13.54 1.10
C PRO A 113 -3.85 12.56 2.00
N PRO A 114 -3.53 12.44 3.31
CA PRO A 114 -4.18 11.48 4.20
C PRO A 114 -5.72 11.56 4.24
N ALA A 115 -6.29 12.76 4.09
CA ALA A 115 -7.73 12.95 4.03
C ALA A 115 -8.35 12.31 2.77
N GLU A 116 -7.66 12.42 1.64
CA GLU A 116 -8.06 11.80 0.38
C GLU A 116 -7.90 10.28 0.41
N GLN A 117 -6.82 9.77 1.02
CA GLN A 117 -6.65 8.33 1.26
C GLN A 117 -7.80 7.74 2.08
N ARG A 118 -8.25 8.45 3.14
CA ARG A 118 -9.40 8.04 3.96
C ARG A 118 -10.70 8.07 3.17
N ARG A 119 -10.96 9.14 2.42
CA ARG A 119 -12.14 9.24 1.55
C ARG A 119 -12.16 8.10 0.53
N TRP A 120 -11.01 7.81 -0.09
CA TRP A 120 -10.86 6.71 -1.03
C TRP A 120 -11.14 5.34 -0.40
N LEU A 121 -10.73 5.11 0.86
CA LEU A 121 -11.09 3.87 1.55
C LEU A 121 -12.60 3.71 1.79
N ILE A 122 -13.33 4.80 2.03
CA ILE A 122 -14.74 4.78 2.46
C ILE A 122 -15.70 4.80 1.27
N ASP A 123 -15.49 5.72 0.31
CA ASP A 123 -16.44 6.04 -0.76
C ASP A 123 -15.74 6.21 -2.11
N HIS A 124 -14.81 5.30 -2.44
CA HIS A 124 -14.17 5.33 -3.75
C HIS A 124 -15.11 4.80 -4.83
N LYS A 125 -15.37 5.69 -5.80
CA LYS A 125 -15.93 5.36 -7.10
C LYS A 125 -14.79 5.31 -8.11
N PRO A 126 -14.51 4.15 -8.73
CA PRO A 126 -13.48 4.04 -9.76
C PRO A 126 -13.70 5.10 -10.85
N GLN A 127 -12.68 5.92 -11.09
CA GLN A 127 -12.68 6.88 -12.18
C GLN A 127 -11.70 6.42 -13.25
N ILE A 128 -12.04 6.71 -14.51
CA ILE A 128 -11.12 6.51 -15.63
C ILE A 128 -10.27 7.76 -15.75
N VAL A 129 -9.02 7.66 -15.29
CA VAL A 129 -8.00 8.68 -15.53
C VAL A 129 -7.25 8.28 -16.79
N ARG A 130 -6.99 9.26 -17.67
CA ARG A 130 -6.18 9.01 -18.86
C ARG A 130 -4.74 8.75 -18.41
N LEU A 131 -4.14 7.67 -18.92
CA LEU A 131 -2.71 7.42 -18.75
C LEU A 131 -1.91 8.61 -19.29
N GLY A 132 -1.10 9.21 -18.42
CA GLY A 132 -0.19 10.30 -18.79
C GLY A 132 1.06 9.79 -19.51
N SER A 133 1.92 10.72 -19.94
CA SER A 133 3.22 10.38 -20.49
C SER A 133 4.09 9.71 -19.42
N ARG A 134 4.62 8.52 -19.72
CA ARG A 134 5.52 7.79 -18.82
C ARG A 134 6.97 8.22 -19.03
N PRO A 135 7.80 8.27 -17.97
CA PRO A 135 9.25 8.29 -18.13
C PRO A 135 9.68 7.05 -18.95
N HIS A 136 10.38 7.27 -20.06
CA HIS A 136 10.85 6.18 -20.91
C HIS A 136 12.17 5.61 -20.37
N ASP A 137 12.13 4.39 -19.82
CA ASP A 137 13.31 3.57 -19.57
C ASP A 137 13.45 2.53 -20.71
N PRO A 138 14.41 2.70 -21.63
CA PRO A 138 14.55 1.82 -22.80
C PRO A 138 14.79 0.36 -22.43
N VAL A 139 15.52 0.09 -21.34
CA VAL A 139 15.91 -1.27 -20.94
C VAL A 139 14.72 -1.99 -20.31
N LEU A 140 14.01 -1.31 -19.40
CA LEU A 140 12.79 -1.84 -18.80
C LEU A 140 11.72 -2.07 -19.87
N HIS A 141 11.56 -1.12 -20.79
CA HIS A 141 10.59 -1.20 -21.88
C HIS A 141 10.90 -2.37 -22.81
N HIS A 142 12.15 -2.55 -23.24
CA HIS A 142 12.52 -3.65 -24.14
C HIS A 142 12.25 -5.02 -23.51
N ARG A 143 12.64 -5.23 -22.24
CA ARG A 143 12.40 -6.49 -21.51
C ARG A 143 10.91 -6.75 -21.28
N GLY A 144 10.17 -5.70 -20.89
CA GLY A 144 8.72 -5.75 -20.69
C GLY A 144 7.99 -6.12 -21.97
N ARG A 145 8.38 -5.51 -23.10
CA ARG A 145 7.76 -5.70 -24.40
C ARG A 145 7.91 -7.12 -24.94
N TYR A 146 9.09 -7.73 -24.83
CA TYR A 146 9.27 -9.13 -25.25
C TYR A 146 8.32 -10.08 -24.48
N ARG A 147 8.21 -9.91 -23.16
CA ARG A 147 7.30 -10.74 -22.34
C ARG A 147 5.83 -10.42 -22.61
N PHE A 148 5.51 -9.16 -22.87
CA PHE A 148 4.17 -8.75 -23.26
C PHE A 148 3.74 -9.39 -24.57
N THR A 149 4.57 -9.34 -25.63
CA THR A 149 4.28 -10.00 -26.91
C THR A 149 4.04 -11.50 -26.74
N ARG A 150 4.80 -12.16 -25.85
CA ARG A 150 4.57 -13.57 -25.55
C ARG A 150 3.28 -13.81 -24.79
N LEU A 151 2.93 -12.91 -23.86
CA LEU A 151 1.68 -12.99 -23.11
C LEU A 151 0.47 -12.78 -24.03
N THR A 152 0.52 -11.80 -24.95
CA THR A 152 -0.59 -11.54 -25.88
C THR A 152 -0.74 -12.61 -26.96
N ALA A 153 0.34 -13.34 -27.29
CA ALA A 153 0.27 -14.53 -28.13
C ALA A 153 -0.27 -15.77 -27.39
N ASP A 154 -0.39 -15.72 -26.06
CA ASP A 154 -0.92 -16.83 -25.26
C ASP A 154 -2.46 -16.83 -25.31
N PRO A 155 -3.11 -17.90 -25.82
CA PRO A 155 -4.57 -17.94 -25.96
C PRO A 155 -5.31 -17.86 -24.63
N ARG A 156 -4.63 -18.11 -23.51
CA ARG A 156 -5.19 -18.00 -22.16
C ARG A 156 -5.27 -16.55 -21.67
N PHE A 157 -4.53 -15.62 -22.29
CA PHE A 157 -4.62 -14.19 -22.00
C PHE A 157 -5.75 -13.55 -22.82
N THR A 158 -6.97 -13.64 -22.30
CA THR A 158 -8.17 -13.11 -22.96
C THR A 158 -8.46 -11.66 -22.58
N ASP A 159 -9.33 -11.01 -23.35
CA ASP A 159 -9.87 -9.69 -23.05
C ASP A 159 -10.63 -9.66 -21.72
N GLU A 160 -11.29 -10.75 -21.36
CA GLU A 160 -11.98 -10.89 -20.08
C GLU A 160 -10.99 -10.87 -18.90
N LEU A 161 -9.84 -11.55 -19.06
CA LEU A 161 -8.78 -11.51 -18.07
C LEU A 161 -8.16 -10.11 -17.96
N ALA A 162 -7.90 -9.45 -19.10
CA ALA A 162 -7.40 -8.08 -19.10
C ALA A 162 -8.37 -7.11 -18.41
N ARG A 163 -9.69 -7.23 -18.66
CA ARG A 163 -10.74 -6.47 -17.95
C ARG A 163 -10.78 -6.75 -16.45
N LEU A 164 -10.59 -8.00 -16.03
CA LEU A 164 -10.54 -8.35 -14.61
C LEU A 164 -9.39 -7.60 -13.91
N VAL A 165 -8.20 -7.62 -14.52
CA VAL A 165 -7.03 -6.94 -13.96
C VAL A 165 -7.24 -5.43 -13.93
N GLY A 166 -7.77 -4.83 -14.99
CA GLY A 166 -8.11 -3.41 -15.03
C GLY A 166 -9.12 -3.02 -13.94
N THR A 167 -10.18 -3.82 -13.79
CA THR A 167 -11.21 -3.63 -12.76
C THR A 167 -10.60 -3.72 -11.37
N TYR A 168 -9.75 -4.71 -11.11
CA TYR A 168 -9.03 -4.83 -9.84
C TYR A 168 -8.17 -3.60 -9.55
N LEU A 169 -7.35 -3.14 -10.51
CA LEU A 169 -6.49 -1.97 -10.33
C LEU A 169 -7.32 -0.73 -9.98
N ARG A 170 -8.35 -0.41 -10.77
CA ARG A 170 -9.20 0.77 -10.58
C ARG A 170 -10.04 0.70 -9.31
N ALA A 171 -10.44 -0.50 -8.89
CA ALA A 171 -11.21 -0.70 -7.67
C ALA A 171 -10.35 -0.69 -6.41
N THR A 172 -9.10 -1.12 -6.47
CA THR A 172 -8.31 -1.47 -5.27
C THR A 172 -6.98 -0.74 -5.13
N ILE A 173 -6.56 0.06 -6.12
CA ILE A 173 -5.38 0.92 -6.05
C ILE A 173 -5.84 2.39 -6.18
N PRO A 174 -5.38 3.31 -5.32
CA PRO A 174 -5.69 4.71 -5.45
C PRO A 174 -4.98 5.30 -6.67
N VAL A 175 -5.78 5.84 -7.59
CA VAL A 175 -5.33 6.52 -8.82
C VAL A 175 -4.23 5.71 -9.54
N PRO A 176 -4.54 4.48 -10.02
CA PRO A 176 -3.52 3.54 -10.49
C PRO A 176 -2.65 4.12 -11.60
N GLU A 177 -3.20 4.98 -12.46
CA GLU A 177 -2.47 5.67 -13.53
C GLU A 177 -1.36 6.59 -13.04
N LEU A 178 -1.57 7.27 -11.90
CA LEU A 178 -0.58 8.19 -11.33
C LEU A 178 0.39 7.49 -10.39
N THR A 179 0.02 6.32 -9.87
CA THR A 179 0.82 5.56 -8.89
C THR A 179 1.58 4.37 -9.48
N GLU A 180 1.42 4.13 -10.78
CA GLU A 180 2.15 3.14 -11.58
C GLU A 180 3.66 3.29 -11.38
N LEU A 181 4.36 2.16 -11.25
CA LEU A 181 5.81 2.03 -11.08
C LEU A 181 6.35 2.58 -9.75
N SER A 182 5.82 3.69 -9.25
CA SER A 182 6.18 4.24 -7.95
C SER A 182 5.72 3.36 -6.79
N TYR A 183 4.49 2.86 -6.83
CA TYR A 183 3.88 2.16 -5.68
C TYR A 183 3.38 0.75 -6.00
N TRP A 184 3.07 0.50 -7.27
CA TRP A 184 2.65 -0.81 -7.74
C TRP A 184 3.27 -1.12 -9.10
N THR A 185 3.35 -2.40 -9.44
CA THR A 185 3.89 -2.89 -10.70
C THR A 185 3.04 -4.03 -11.21
N ILE A 186 2.95 -4.19 -12.53
CA ILE A 186 2.47 -5.43 -13.16
C ILE A 186 3.60 -6.08 -13.98
N SER A 187 3.69 -7.40 -13.92
CA SER A 187 4.68 -8.20 -14.66
C SER A 187 3.98 -9.20 -15.56
N ALA A 188 4.42 -9.29 -16.82
CA ALA A 188 4.03 -10.34 -17.77
C ALA A 188 4.99 -11.54 -17.65
N LEU A 189 4.44 -12.76 -17.56
CA LEU A 189 5.18 -14.04 -17.50
C LEU A 189 6.39 -14.00 -16.55
N PRO A 190 6.23 -13.61 -15.26
CA PRO A 190 7.36 -13.59 -14.34
C PRO A 190 7.85 -15.00 -14.03
N ALA A 191 9.14 -15.13 -13.70
CA ALA A 191 9.77 -16.43 -13.42
C ALA A 191 9.43 -16.99 -12.02
N THR A 192 8.65 -16.25 -11.21
CA THR A 192 8.20 -16.68 -9.89
C THR A 192 7.49 -18.04 -9.99
N ASN A 193 7.93 -19.02 -9.20
CA ASN A 193 7.34 -20.36 -9.14
C ASN A 193 7.24 -21.08 -10.51
N ALA A 194 8.10 -20.75 -11.49
CA ALA A 194 8.04 -21.34 -12.84
C ALA A 194 8.23 -22.88 -12.88
N ALA A 195 8.75 -23.48 -11.80
CA ALA A 195 8.89 -24.92 -11.69
C ALA A 195 7.59 -25.64 -11.25
N THR A 196 6.66 -24.95 -10.59
CA THR A 196 5.48 -25.56 -9.96
C THR A 196 4.18 -24.87 -10.37
N TYR A 197 4.10 -23.57 -10.11
CA TYR A 197 2.93 -22.74 -10.39
C TYR A 197 3.30 -21.51 -11.24
N PRO A 198 3.67 -21.70 -12.53
CA PRO A 198 4.06 -20.60 -13.40
C PRO A 198 3.00 -19.50 -13.42
N ARG A 199 3.47 -18.25 -13.39
CA ARG A 199 2.61 -17.07 -13.45
C ARG A 199 2.39 -16.65 -14.89
N LEU A 200 1.15 -16.34 -15.23
CA LEU A 200 0.81 -15.66 -16.48
C LEU A 200 1.05 -14.15 -16.35
N LEU A 201 0.57 -13.57 -15.25
CA LEU A 201 0.80 -12.18 -14.86
C LEU A 201 0.72 -12.02 -13.34
N THR A 202 1.33 -10.96 -12.84
CA THR A 202 1.34 -10.60 -11.41
C THR A 202 1.25 -9.09 -11.24
N VAL A 203 0.29 -8.62 -10.45
CA VAL A 203 0.27 -7.28 -9.87
C VAL A 203 0.93 -7.34 -8.49
N SER A 204 1.91 -6.48 -8.25
CA SER A 204 2.60 -6.34 -6.97
C SER A 204 2.45 -4.93 -6.42
N VAL A 205 2.22 -4.82 -5.11
CA VAL A 205 2.23 -3.54 -4.39
C VAL A 205 3.32 -3.61 -3.32
N HIS A 206 4.23 -2.63 -3.32
CA HIS A 206 5.48 -2.71 -2.58
C HIS A 206 6.24 -4.03 -2.90
N ALA A 207 6.28 -4.98 -1.97
CA ALA A 207 6.98 -6.26 -2.10
C ALA A 207 6.04 -7.48 -2.28
N LEU A 208 4.71 -7.27 -2.25
CA LEU A 208 3.73 -8.36 -2.16
C LEU A 208 2.95 -8.50 -3.47
N GLU A 209 2.81 -9.73 -3.97
CA GLU A 209 1.93 -10.07 -5.09
C GLU A 209 0.46 -9.98 -4.62
N THR A 210 -0.28 -8.94 -5.02
CA THR A 210 -1.64 -8.68 -4.52
C THR A 210 -2.73 -9.28 -5.40
N LEU A 211 -2.44 -9.44 -6.71
CA LEU A 211 -3.23 -10.22 -7.65
C LEU A 211 -2.26 -10.99 -8.56
N TYR A 212 -2.50 -12.27 -8.78
CA TYR A 212 -1.72 -13.02 -9.77
C TYR A 212 -2.55 -14.13 -10.42
N VAL A 213 -2.22 -14.41 -11.68
CA VAL A 213 -2.80 -15.49 -12.48
C VAL A 213 -1.74 -16.54 -12.68
N TYR A 214 -2.09 -17.80 -12.44
CA TYR A 214 -1.15 -18.91 -12.48
C TYR A 214 -1.83 -20.18 -12.95
N HIS A 215 -1.04 -21.20 -13.24
CA HIS A 215 -1.55 -22.54 -13.52
C HIS A 215 -0.65 -23.57 -12.86
N ASP A 216 -1.11 -24.80 -12.73
CA ASP A 216 -0.21 -25.91 -12.41
C ASP A 216 0.67 -26.20 -13.64
N ARG A 217 1.97 -26.47 -13.45
CA ARG A 217 2.86 -26.80 -14.56
C ARG A 217 2.40 -28.06 -15.32
N HIS A 218 1.73 -28.99 -14.64
CA HIS A 218 1.22 -30.22 -15.22
C HIS A 218 -0.13 -30.02 -15.93
N THR A 219 -0.90 -28.99 -15.58
CA THR A 219 -2.17 -28.64 -16.24
C THR A 219 -2.19 -27.19 -16.70
N PRO A 220 -1.40 -26.82 -17.74
CA PRO A 220 -1.23 -25.43 -18.14
C PRO A 220 -2.51 -24.75 -18.63
N GLN A 221 -3.52 -25.49 -19.06
CA GLN A 221 -4.78 -24.91 -19.51
C GLN A 221 -5.68 -24.45 -18.35
N ASP A 222 -5.43 -24.93 -17.13
CA ASP A 222 -6.26 -24.64 -15.96
C ASP A 222 -5.76 -23.37 -15.27
N LEU A 223 -6.19 -22.21 -15.76
CA LEU A 223 -5.89 -20.95 -15.10
C LEU A 223 -6.56 -20.86 -13.73
N ARG A 224 -5.77 -20.43 -12.76
CA ARG A 224 -6.16 -20.08 -11.40
C ARG A 224 -5.78 -18.65 -11.13
N LEU A 225 -6.54 -18.01 -10.25
CA LEU A 225 -6.29 -16.64 -9.82
C LEU A 225 -6.18 -16.61 -8.31
N CYS A 226 -5.31 -15.75 -7.81
CA CYS A 226 -5.26 -15.45 -6.39
C CYS A 226 -5.34 -13.95 -6.18
N MET A 227 -6.22 -13.53 -5.28
CA MET A 227 -6.30 -12.15 -4.80
C MET A 227 -5.98 -12.13 -3.31
N ASN A 228 -4.90 -11.46 -2.95
CA ASN A 228 -4.54 -11.26 -1.56
C ASN A 228 -5.30 -10.03 -1.01
N ILE A 229 -5.94 -10.19 0.14
CA ILE A 229 -6.74 -9.15 0.81
C ILE A 229 -6.40 -9.04 2.29
N ASP A 230 -6.79 -7.94 2.95
CA ASP A 230 -6.64 -7.80 4.39
C ASP A 230 -7.65 -8.68 5.14
N ARG A 231 -7.13 -9.60 5.97
CA ARG A 231 -7.96 -10.57 6.71
C ARG A 231 -8.89 -9.91 7.72
N ALA A 232 -8.45 -8.83 8.38
CA ALA A 232 -9.25 -8.18 9.42
C ALA A 232 -10.44 -7.43 8.80
N ALA A 233 -10.19 -6.67 7.73
CA ALA A 233 -11.22 -6.01 6.93
C ALA A 233 -12.18 -7.00 6.29
N ALA A 234 -11.66 -8.13 5.77
CA ALA A 234 -12.50 -9.19 5.22
C ALA A 234 -13.48 -9.72 6.28
N ARG A 235 -13.01 -9.99 7.50
CA ARG A 235 -13.85 -10.48 8.61
C ARG A 235 -14.89 -9.46 9.09
N SER A 236 -14.56 -8.17 9.09
CA SER A 236 -15.50 -7.13 9.54
C SER A 236 -16.65 -6.91 8.57
N HIS A 237 -16.40 -7.06 7.26
CA HIS A 237 -17.40 -6.84 6.21
C HIS A 237 -18.13 -8.11 5.77
N LEU A 238 -17.47 -9.27 5.82
CA LEU A 238 -18.05 -10.57 5.49
C LEU A 238 -18.53 -11.23 6.78
N ARG A 239 -19.56 -10.62 7.40
CA ARG A 239 -20.08 -11.02 8.72
C ARG A 239 -20.63 -12.46 8.81
N THR A 240 -20.85 -13.15 7.69
CA THR A 240 -21.25 -14.56 7.69
C THR A 240 -20.09 -15.47 7.26
N ARG A 241 -19.80 -16.50 8.06
CA ARG A 241 -18.88 -17.61 7.72
C ARG A 241 -19.16 -18.20 6.33
N LEU A 242 -20.42 -18.19 5.91
CA LEU A 242 -20.91 -18.60 4.58
C LEU A 242 -20.34 -17.75 3.44
N GLY A 243 -20.12 -16.44 3.66
CA GLY A 243 -19.62 -15.51 2.66
C GLY A 243 -18.12 -15.64 2.36
N LEU A 244 -17.36 -16.42 3.14
CA LEU A 244 -15.97 -16.80 2.82
C LEU A 244 -15.82 -18.29 2.50
N ALA A 245 -16.74 -19.15 2.97
CA ALA A 245 -16.64 -20.60 2.83
C ALA A 245 -16.70 -21.11 1.38
N TRP A 246 -17.40 -20.40 0.49
CA TRP A 246 -17.47 -20.64 -0.95
C TRP A 246 -16.22 -20.16 -1.72
N MET A 247 -15.36 -19.35 -1.08
CA MET A 247 -14.08 -18.94 -1.65
C MET A 247 -12.97 -19.80 -1.04
N ASN A 248 -12.15 -20.44 -1.86
CA ASN A 248 -11.03 -21.21 -1.33
C ASN A 248 -10.00 -20.25 -0.73
N THR A 249 -10.09 -20.01 0.59
CA THR A 249 -9.27 -19.02 1.29
C THR A 249 -8.07 -19.67 1.95
N VAL A 250 -6.88 -19.13 1.73
CA VAL A 250 -5.64 -19.60 2.35
C VAL A 250 -5.01 -18.45 3.13
N GLU A 251 -4.68 -18.67 4.41
CA GLU A 251 -3.93 -17.69 5.18
C GLU A 251 -2.48 -17.63 4.66
N ALA A 252 -2.12 -16.48 4.10
CA ALA A 252 -0.81 -16.29 3.51
C ALA A 252 0.14 -15.69 4.55
N ARG A 253 1.26 -16.37 4.79
CA ARG A 253 2.28 -15.94 5.77
C ARG A 253 3.31 -15.04 5.11
N TYR A 254 2.98 -13.76 4.97
CA TYR A 254 3.94 -12.75 4.51
C TYR A 254 4.60 -12.04 5.70
N ARG A 255 5.94 -12.14 5.82
CA ARG A 255 6.71 -11.42 6.86
C ARG A 255 6.50 -9.91 6.78
N ILE A 256 6.37 -9.39 5.57
CA ILE A 256 6.20 -7.94 5.32
C ILE A 256 4.84 -7.43 5.81
N ARG A 257 3.77 -8.23 5.77
CA ARG A 257 2.42 -7.85 6.22
C ARG A 257 1.71 -9.07 6.82
N PRO A 258 1.59 -9.18 8.16
CA PRO A 258 0.79 -10.25 8.76
C PRO A 258 -0.69 -10.05 8.44
N GLY A 259 -1.50 -11.11 8.51
CA GLY A 259 -2.95 -11.03 8.33
C GLY A 259 -3.39 -10.83 6.88
N VAL A 260 -2.70 -11.46 5.93
CA VAL A 260 -3.11 -11.52 4.53
C VAL A 260 -3.89 -12.81 4.30
N LEU A 261 -5.01 -12.69 3.59
CA LEU A 261 -5.84 -13.81 3.17
C LEU A 261 -5.80 -13.89 1.64
N GLY A 262 -5.35 -15.02 1.10
CA GLY A 262 -5.40 -15.29 -0.33
C GLY A 262 -6.75 -15.91 -0.70
N LEU A 263 -7.49 -15.27 -1.60
CA LEU A 263 -8.70 -15.81 -2.21
C LEU A 263 -8.31 -16.50 -3.51
N HIS A 264 -8.50 -17.81 -3.60
CA HIS A 264 -8.17 -18.60 -4.79
C HIS A 264 -9.42 -18.89 -5.63
N PHE A 265 -9.32 -18.60 -6.93
CA PHE A 265 -10.38 -18.80 -7.90
C PHE A 265 -9.92 -19.74 -9.00
N THR A 266 -10.83 -20.59 -9.47
CA THR A 266 -10.61 -21.54 -10.58
C THR A 266 -11.13 -21.00 -11.91
N SER A 267 -11.71 -19.79 -11.94
CA SER A 267 -12.19 -19.15 -13.16
C SER A 267 -12.07 -17.63 -13.09
N ILE A 268 -11.92 -16.99 -14.26
CA ILE A 268 -11.89 -15.53 -14.40
C ILE A 268 -13.22 -14.92 -13.93
N ARG A 269 -14.35 -15.55 -14.29
CA ARG A 269 -15.69 -15.15 -13.86
C ARG A 269 -15.82 -15.05 -12.34
N SER A 270 -15.38 -16.07 -11.59
CA SER A 270 -15.43 -16.03 -10.13
C SER A 270 -14.57 -14.90 -9.53
N GLY A 271 -13.48 -14.54 -10.21
CA GLY A 271 -12.68 -13.35 -9.86
C GLY A 271 -13.44 -12.05 -10.09
N HIS A 272 -14.19 -11.93 -11.19
CA HIS A 272 -15.07 -10.79 -11.45
C HIS A 272 -16.19 -10.70 -10.43
N ASP A 273 -16.85 -11.82 -10.14
CA ASP A 273 -17.90 -11.90 -9.12
C ASP A 273 -17.36 -11.44 -7.75
N ALA A 274 -16.13 -11.81 -7.38
CA ALA A 274 -15.51 -11.33 -6.15
C ALA A 274 -15.34 -9.80 -6.13
N LEU A 275 -15.06 -9.17 -7.28
CA LEU A 275 -14.95 -7.72 -7.42
C LEU A 275 -16.31 -6.99 -7.45
N THR A 276 -17.44 -7.69 -7.41
CA THR A 276 -18.75 -7.06 -7.18
C THR A 276 -19.09 -6.94 -5.69
N HIS A 277 -18.34 -7.62 -4.81
CA HIS A 277 -18.59 -7.64 -3.37
C HIS A 277 -17.84 -6.49 -2.66
N PRO A 278 -18.54 -5.52 -2.06
CA PRO A 278 -17.90 -4.37 -1.40
C PRO A 278 -16.94 -4.78 -0.29
N GLY A 279 -17.23 -5.86 0.44
CA GLY A 279 -16.35 -6.37 1.50
C GLY A 279 -14.99 -6.86 1.00
N ILE A 280 -14.96 -7.51 -0.18
CA ILE A 280 -13.71 -7.97 -0.80
C ILE A 280 -12.92 -6.78 -1.33
N ILE A 281 -13.59 -5.86 -2.04
CA ILE A 281 -12.97 -4.62 -2.53
C ILE A 281 -12.37 -3.82 -1.37
N ASN A 282 -13.12 -3.61 -0.29
CA ASN A 282 -12.63 -2.86 0.87
C ASN A 282 -11.42 -3.54 1.54
N ALA A 283 -11.44 -4.87 1.64
CA ALA A 283 -10.30 -5.63 2.16
C ALA A 283 -9.07 -5.56 1.25
N ALA A 284 -9.25 -5.58 -0.07
CA ALA A 284 -8.17 -5.40 -1.05
C ALA A 284 -7.62 -3.96 -1.02
N ARG A 285 -8.49 -2.95 -1.02
CA ARG A 285 -8.14 -1.52 -0.88
C ARG A 285 -7.30 -1.29 0.37
N ARG A 286 -7.74 -1.86 1.48
CA ARG A 286 -7.05 -1.75 2.77
C ARG A 286 -5.65 -2.34 2.71
N LEU A 287 -5.50 -3.54 2.15
CA LEU A 287 -4.19 -4.18 2.00
C LEU A 287 -3.28 -3.35 1.09
N ASN A 288 -3.77 -2.93 -0.08
CA ASN A 288 -2.98 -2.20 -1.05
C ASN A 288 -2.52 -0.85 -0.49
N LEU A 289 -3.41 -0.07 0.13
CA LEU A 289 -3.02 1.21 0.73
C LEU A 289 -1.98 1.04 1.85
N ASP A 290 -2.18 0.06 2.75
CA ASP A 290 -1.21 -0.28 3.80
C ASP A 290 0.18 -0.62 3.19
N LEU A 291 0.22 -1.28 2.03
CA LEU A 291 1.45 -1.64 1.33
C LEU A 291 2.09 -0.42 0.65
N MET A 292 1.32 0.39 -0.08
CA MET A 292 1.82 1.62 -0.73
C MET A 292 2.41 2.59 0.29
N ARG A 293 1.82 2.65 1.49
CA ARG A 293 2.34 3.52 2.55
C ARG A 293 3.72 3.11 3.08
N LYS A 294 4.12 1.85 2.93
CA LYS A 294 5.45 1.37 3.35
C LYS A 294 6.59 1.89 2.49
N GLY A 295 6.28 2.36 1.28
CA GLY A 295 7.26 2.88 0.36
C GLY A 295 7.09 2.31 -1.05
N PRO A 296 8.11 2.49 -1.90
CA PRO A 296 7.97 2.26 -3.33
C PRO A 296 7.80 0.79 -3.70
N ALA A 297 7.36 0.53 -4.93
CA ALA A 297 7.33 -0.79 -5.52
C ALA A 297 8.75 -1.39 -5.59
N LEU A 298 8.95 -2.58 -5.02
CA LEU A 298 10.25 -3.26 -5.02
C LEU A 298 10.47 -4.11 -6.28
N ASN A 299 9.39 -4.48 -6.98
CA ASN A 299 9.42 -5.32 -8.18
C ASN A 299 9.50 -4.50 -9.48
N TRP A 300 10.00 -3.26 -9.43
CA TRP A 300 10.04 -2.35 -10.58
C TRP A 300 10.84 -2.91 -11.78
N LYS A 301 11.85 -3.74 -11.54
CA LYS A 301 12.69 -4.35 -12.59
C LYS A 301 11.94 -5.30 -13.53
N THR A 302 10.80 -5.83 -13.09
CA THR A 302 9.97 -6.75 -13.88
C THR A 302 8.69 -6.08 -14.37
N HIS A 303 8.58 -4.77 -14.20
CA HIS A 303 7.41 -4.01 -14.63
C HIS A 303 7.22 -4.06 -16.16
N CYS A 304 5.96 -4.11 -16.60
CA CYS A 304 5.59 -4.22 -18.00
C CYS A 304 4.60 -3.09 -18.36
N PRO A 305 5.09 -1.97 -18.92
CA PRO A 305 4.25 -0.81 -19.27
C PRO A 305 3.19 -1.14 -20.33
N ASP A 306 3.53 -1.91 -21.37
CA ASP A 306 2.56 -2.31 -22.41
C ASP A 306 1.37 -3.10 -21.82
N LEU A 307 1.62 -3.91 -20.78
CA LEU A 307 0.54 -4.63 -20.09
C LEU A 307 -0.34 -3.68 -19.27
N VAL A 308 0.23 -2.62 -18.66
CA VAL A 308 -0.58 -1.59 -17.99
C VAL A 308 -1.50 -0.90 -19.00
N GLU A 309 -0.97 -0.52 -20.16
CA GLU A 309 -1.77 0.07 -21.24
C GLU A 309 -2.89 -0.89 -21.65
N ARG A 310 -2.59 -2.17 -21.86
CA ARG A 310 -3.59 -3.16 -22.23
C ARG A 310 -4.71 -3.30 -21.20
N VAL A 311 -4.41 -3.34 -19.91
CA VAL A 311 -5.45 -3.60 -18.89
C VAL A 311 -6.22 -2.36 -18.44
N LEU A 312 -5.65 -1.15 -18.59
CA LEU A 312 -6.33 0.09 -18.20
C LEU A 312 -7.04 0.81 -19.36
N SER A 313 -6.84 0.35 -20.61
CA SER A 313 -7.51 0.89 -21.81
C SER A 313 -8.80 0.17 -22.21
N ILE A 314 -9.13 -0.97 -21.59
CA ILE A 314 -10.34 -1.74 -21.86
C ILE A 314 -11.48 -1.29 -20.93
#